data_AF-A0A8B6XP43-F1
#
_entry.id   AF-A0A8B6XP43-F1
#
_cell.length_a   1.000
_cell.length_b   1.000
_cell.length_c   1.000
_cell.angle_alpha   90.00
_cell.angle_beta   90.00
_cell.angle_gamma   90.00
#
_symmetry.space_group_name_H-M   'P 1'
#
loop_
_entity.id
_entity.type
_entity.pdbx_description
1 polymer ?
#
loop_
_entity_poly.entity_id
_entity_poly.type
_entity_poly.pdbx_seq_one_letter_code
_entity_poly.pdbx_strand_id
1 'polypeptide(L)'
;VLDVLVEKVQNTESDDIAVLLLGYEPQMREMLREQNPGLARRFAMDYAFVFEDYSESELFVILKGVCKKENIQMSIEVSEAILKLLEKQRAQANFGNAGAIDNVIRAALAKASSRPLTSDGMIKLIPSDIGDGNAENEKEKSSDPFAPLEKLYRVENIRQQLIEIKNTFQVAQTECSKDRPELGHFVFQGAPGTGKTTVARVMAEILFDLGLLPRNHVEETSGLGLTGSILLTS
;
A
#
# COMPACT_ATOMS: atom_id res chain seq x y z
N VAL A 1 -11.67 15.89 12.34
CA VAL A 1 -10.68 16.21 11.27
C VAL A 1 -11.36 16.48 9.94
N LEU A 2 -12.29 15.63 9.49
CA LEU A 2 -13.08 15.87 8.26
C LEU A 2 -13.85 17.20 8.26
N ASP A 3 -14.44 17.62 9.38
CA ASP A 3 -15.14 18.91 9.47
C ASP A 3 -14.22 20.12 9.22
N VAL A 4 -12.95 20.03 9.60
CA VAL A 4 -11.93 21.08 9.36
C VAL A 4 -11.57 21.15 7.87
N LEU A 5 -11.57 20.02 7.17
CA LEU A 5 -11.41 19.98 5.71
C LEU A 5 -12.64 20.59 5.00
N VAL A 6 -13.84 20.33 5.50
CA VAL A 6 -15.09 20.91 4.97
C VAL A 6 -15.14 22.43 5.14
N GLU A 7 -14.69 22.93 6.30
CA GLU A 7 -14.66 24.35 6.62
C GLU A 7 -13.65 25.13 5.75
N LYS A 8 -12.53 24.49 5.39
CA LYS A 8 -11.52 25.06 4.49
C LYS A 8 -11.85 24.94 3.00
N VAL A 9 -12.78 24.07 2.61
CA VAL A 9 -13.33 24.05 1.25
C VAL A 9 -14.51 25.03 1.21
N GLN A 10 -14.23 26.33 1.23
CA GLN A 10 -15.27 27.32 1.00
C GLN A 10 -15.49 27.47 -0.50
N ASN A 11 -16.75 27.66 -0.91
CA ASN A 11 -17.08 27.93 -2.32
C ASN A 11 -17.00 29.45 -2.56
N THR A 12 -15.90 30.07 -2.13
CA THR A 12 -15.60 31.48 -2.34
C THR A 12 -14.59 31.58 -3.47
N GLU A 13 -14.84 32.48 -4.43
CA GLU A 13 -14.05 32.64 -5.66
C GLU A 13 -12.55 32.94 -5.44
N SER A 14 -12.12 33.12 -4.18
CA SER A 14 -10.75 33.44 -3.76
C SER A 14 -9.88 32.24 -3.38
N ASP A 15 -10.43 31.02 -3.29
CA ASP A 15 -9.67 29.86 -2.81
C ASP A 15 -9.02 29.08 -3.96
N ASP A 16 -7.68 29.06 -4.02
CA ASP A 16 -6.87 28.30 -4.99
C ASP A 16 -6.52 26.89 -4.48
N ILE A 17 -7.54 26.11 -4.11
CA ILE A 17 -7.36 24.76 -3.53
C ILE A 17 -8.28 23.76 -4.22
N ALA A 18 -7.69 22.69 -4.76
CA ALA A 18 -8.41 21.50 -5.21
C ALA A 18 -8.28 20.37 -4.17
N VAL A 19 -9.42 19.78 -3.78
CA VAL A 19 -9.45 18.62 -2.86
C VAL A 19 -9.97 17.40 -3.62
N LEU A 20 -9.18 16.34 -3.63
CA LEU A 20 -9.52 15.06 -4.23
C LEU A 20 -9.74 14.02 -3.13
N LEU A 21 -10.92 13.40 -3.10
CA LEU A 21 -11.20 12.26 -2.23
C LEU A 21 -11.03 10.97 -3.03
N LEU A 22 -10.22 10.06 -2.51
CA LEU A 22 -9.90 8.78 -3.15
C LEU A 22 -10.20 7.65 -2.18
N GLY A 23 -10.94 6.65 -2.66
CA GLY A 23 -11.31 5.50 -1.86
C GLY A 23 -12.18 4.54 -2.64
N TYR A 24 -12.40 3.37 -2.06
CA TYR A 24 -13.31 2.37 -2.62
C TYR A 24 -14.75 2.85 -2.48
N GLU A 25 -15.56 2.57 -3.52
CA GLU A 25 -16.92 3.11 -3.63
C GLU A 25 -17.81 2.81 -2.41
N PRO A 26 -17.87 1.58 -1.87
CA PRO A 26 -18.71 1.29 -0.70
C PRO A 26 -18.32 2.13 0.53
N GLN A 27 -17.02 2.24 0.80
CA GLN A 27 -16.45 2.98 1.93
C GLN A 27 -16.66 4.48 1.77
N MET A 28 -16.52 5.01 0.55
CA MET A 28 -16.80 6.41 0.24
C MET A 28 -18.29 6.74 0.41
N ARG A 29 -19.19 5.84 0.00
CA ARG A 29 -20.64 6.01 0.21
C ARG A 29 -21.00 6.04 1.69
N GLU A 30 -20.42 5.14 2.47
CA GLU A 30 -20.59 5.08 3.93
C GLU A 30 -20.05 6.35 4.60
N MET A 31 -18.81 6.73 4.32
CA MET A 31 -18.17 7.92 4.86
C MET A 31 -18.97 9.20 4.54
N LEU A 32 -19.37 9.40 3.29
CA LEU A 32 -20.10 10.61 2.87
C LEU A 32 -21.51 10.68 3.46
N ARG A 33 -22.16 9.53 3.70
CA ARG A 33 -23.50 9.48 4.29
C ARG A 33 -23.47 9.72 5.80
N GLU A 34 -22.48 9.16 6.50
CA GLU A 34 -22.52 9.03 7.97
C GLU A 34 -21.72 10.09 8.71
N GLN A 35 -20.70 10.69 8.08
CA GLN A 35 -19.78 11.60 8.79
C GLN A 35 -20.23 13.06 8.75
N ASN A 36 -20.71 13.59 7.61
CA ASN A 36 -21.18 14.98 7.53
C ASN A 36 -22.11 15.22 6.31
N PRO A 37 -23.36 15.66 6.51
CA PRO A 37 -24.30 15.98 5.42
C PRO A 37 -23.79 17.04 4.42
N GLY A 38 -22.91 17.95 4.88
CA GLY A 38 -22.26 18.97 4.07
C GLY A 38 -21.20 18.41 3.12
N LEU A 39 -20.53 17.30 3.47
CA LEU A 39 -19.59 16.61 2.59
C LEU A 39 -20.29 15.99 1.40
N ALA A 40 -21.41 15.28 1.62
CA ALA A 40 -22.16 14.65 0.54
C ALA A 40 -22.66 15.66 -0.50
N ARG A 41 -22.96 16.91 -0.09
CA ARG A 41 -23.35 17.98 -1.03
C ARG A 41 -22.19 18.51 -1.86
N ARG A 42 -20.98 18.56 -1.30
CA ARG A 42 -19.78 19.09 -1.97
C ARG A 42 -19.08 18.03 -2.83
N PHE A 43 -19.10 16.79 -2.37
CA PHE A 43 -18.56 15.62 -3.05
C PHE A 43 -19.72 14.69 -3.43
N ALA A 44 -20.55 15.16 -4.35
CA ALA A 44 -21.68 14.38 -4.84
C ALA A 44 -21.17 13.15 -5.61
N MET A 45 -21.47 11.96 -5.09
CA MET A 45 -21.04 10.68 -5.69
C MET A 45 -21.56 10.47 -7.12
N ASP A 46 -22.65 11.13 -7.51
CA ASP A 46 -23.19 11.08 -8.87
C ASP A 46 -22.22 11.69 -9.92
N TYR A 47 -21.28 12.52 -9.48
CA TYR A 47 -20.22 13.10 -10.31
C TYR A 47 -18.84 12.48 -10.03
N ALA A 48 -18.77 11.42 -9.21
CA ALA A 48 -17.51 10.77 -8.92
C ALA A 48 -16.95 10.13 -10.19
N PHE A 49 -15.66 10.33 -10.43
CA PHE A 49 -14.94 9.59 -11.46
C PHE A 49 -14.63 8.19 -10.91
N VAL A 50 -15.21 7.16 -11.53
CA VAL A 50 -15.00 5.77 -11.15
C VAL A 50 -13.85 5.20 -11.97
N PHE A 51 -12.81 4.75 -11.27
CA PHE A 51 -11.73 3.97 -11.88
C PHE A 51 -12.19 2.52 -11.96
N GLU A 52 -12.56 2.08 -13.16
CA GLU A 52 -12.92 0.69 -13.41
C GLU A 52 -11.68 -0.22 -13.33
N ASP A 53 -11.91 -1.46 -12.95
CA ASP A 53 -10.88 -2.49 -13.02
C ASP A 53 -10.46 -2.73 -14.47
N TYR A 54 -9.15 -2.81 -14.70
CA TYR A 54 -8.62 -3.09 -16.04
C TYR A 54 -9.18 -4.42 -16.58
N SER A 55 -9.53 -4.41 -17.87
CA SER A 55 -9.78 -5.63 -18.62
C SER A 55 -8.52 -6.49 -18.70
N GLU A 56 -8.68 -7.78 -19.02
CA GLU A 56 -7.54 -8.67 -19.23
C GLU A 56 -6.57 -8.13 -20.31
N SER A 57 -7.11 -7.53 -21.37
CA SER A 57 -6.32 -6.91 -22.44
C SER A 57 -5.50 -5.72 -21.95
N GLU A 58 -6.05 -4.90 -21.06
CA GLU A 58 -5.35 -3.76 -20.46
C GLU A 58 -4.30 -4.22 -19.44
N LEU A 59 -4.62 -5.23 -18.62
CA LEU A 59 -3.66 -5.86 -17.72
C LEU A 59 -2.46 -6.44 -18.50
N PHE A 60 -2.70 -7.02 -19.67
CA PHE A 60 -1.63 -7.50 -20.54
C PHE A 60 -0.77 -6.36 -21.11
N VAL A 61 -1.37 -5.23 -21.47
CA VAL A 61 -0.63 -4.04 -21.90
C VAL A 61 0.24 -3.49 -20.75
N ILE A 62 -0.31 -3.43 -19.53
CA ILE A 62 0.42 -3.00 -18.34
C ILE A 62 1.58 -3.96 -18.06
N LEU A 63 1.32 -5.27 -18.08
CA LEU A 63 2.34 -6.31 -17.91
C LEU A 63 3.49 -6.14 -18.90
N LYS A 64 3.21 -5.91 -20.19
CA LYS A 64 4.24 -5.62 -21.21
C LYS A 64 5.03 -4.36 -20.87
N GLY A 65 4.37 -3.32 -20.38
CA GLY A 65 5.01 -2.09 -19.93
C GLY A 65 5.99 -2.33 -18.79
N VAL A 66 5.57 -3.08 -17.76
CA VAL A 66 6.41 -3.48 -16.62
C VAL A 66 7.61 -4.29 -17.10
N CYS A 67 7.39 -5.28 -17.98
CA CYS A 67 8.48 -6.11 -18.52
C CYS A 67 9.53 -5.27 -19.26
N LYS A 68 9.08 -4.31 -20.08
CA LYS A 68 10.00 -3.43 -20.80
C LYS A 68 10.80 -2.53 -19.85
N LYS A 69 10.15 -2.01 -18.81
CA LYS A 69 10.79 -1.13 -17.82
C LYS A 69 11.85 -1.86 -17.00
N GLU A 70 11.56 -3.09 -16.59
CA GLU A 70 12.42 -3.91 -15.73
C GLU A 70 13.38 -4.84 -16.53
N ASN A 71 13.47 -4.67 -17.86
CA ASN A 71 14.27 -5.52 -18.77
C ASN A 71 13.98 -7.02 -18.61
N ILE A 72 12.70 -7.38 -18.53
CA ILE A 72 12.22 -8.75 -18.38
C ILE A 72 11.86 -9.32 -19.75
N GLN A 73 12.35 -10.54 -19.99
CA GLN A 73 11.94 -11.39 -21.09
C GLN A 73 11.12 -12.56 -20.56
N MET A 74 9.96 -12.81 -21.14
CA MET A 74 9.10 -13.94 -20.78
C MET A 74 8.46 -14.57 -22.02
N SER A 75 8.11 -15.86 -21.93
CA SER A 75 7.37 -16.54 -22.98
C SER A 75 5.87 -16.21 -22.92
N ILE A 76 5.14 -16.59 -23.97
CA ILE A 76 3.68 -16.50 -24.02
C ILE A 76 3.07 -17.30 -22.86
N GLU A 77 3.57 -18.52 -22.63
CA GLU A 77 3.14 -19.40 -21.53
C GLU A 77 3.26 -18.72 -20.15
N VAL A 78 4.36 -18.01 -19.89
CA VAL A 78 4.54 -17.25 -18.64
C VAL A 78 3.55 -16.10 -18.53
N SER A 79 3.30 -15.40 -19.64
CA SER A 79 2.34 -14.30 -19.69
C SER A 79 0.91 -14.80 -19.40
N GLU A 80 0.52 -15.91 -20.01
CA GLU A 80 -0.77 -16.57 -19.80
C GLU A 80 -0.93 -17.05 -18.35
N ALA A 81 0.12 -17.63 -17.76
CA ALA A 81 0.12 -18.04 -16.36
C ALA A 81 -0.11 -16.83 -15.41
N ILE A 82 0.53 -15.69 -15.68
CA ILE A 82 0.34 -14.45 -14.91
C ILE A 82 -1.09 -13.92 -15.07
N LEU A 83 -1.63 -13.85 -16.29
CA LEU A 83 -3.00 -13.35 -16.51
C LEU A 83 -4.05 -14.24 -15.84
N LYS A 84 -3.90 -15.56 -15.94
CA LYS A 84 -4.77 -16.53 -15.27
C LYS A 84 -4.70 -16.43 -13.74
N LEU A 85 -3.54 -16.09 -13.21
CA LEU A 85 -3.36 -15.79 -11.80
C LEU A 85 -4.11 -14.51 -11.39
N LEU A 86 -3.95 -13.43 -12.15
CA LEU A 86 -4.63 -12.16 -11.88
C LEU A 86 -6.15 -12.29 -11.98
N GLU A 87 -6.67 -13.09 -12.91
CA GLU A 87 -8.09 -13.39 -13.03
C GLU A 87 -8.65 -14.02 -11.75
N LYS A 88 -7.93 -14.99 -11.16
CA LYS A 88 -8.31 -15.60 -9.88
C LYS A 88 -8.27 -14.59 -8.72
N GLN A 89 -7.29 -13.70 -8.70
CA GLN A 89 -7.19 -12.64 -7.68
C GLN A 89 -8.30 -11.60 -7.82
N ARG A 90 -8.73 -11.28 -9.04
CA ARG A 90 -9.83 -10.36 -9.31
C ARG A 90 -11.16 -10.83 -8.73
N ALA A 91 -11.35 -12.14 -8.60
CA ALA A 91 -12.53 -12.71 -7.96
C ALA A 91 -12.55 -12.54 -6.42
N GLN A 92 -11.46 -12.03 -5.82
CA GLN A 92 -11.35 -11.79 -4.38
C GLN A 92 -11.64 -10.32 -4.03
N ALA A 93 -12.01 -10.06 -2.77
CA ALA A 93 -12.27 -8.70 -2.30
C ALA A 93 -10.98 -7.85 -2.30
N ASN A 94 -11.07 -6.60 -2.78
CA ASN A 94 -9.97 -5.62 -2.88
C ASN A 94 -8.86 -5.97 -3.88
N PHE A 95 -9.23 -6.32 -5.11
CA PHE A 95 -8.25 -6.50 -6.18
C PHE A 95 -7.45 -5.21 -6.45
N GLY A 96 -6.12 -5.30 -6.38
CA GLY A 96 -5.20 -4.15 -6.46
C GLY A 96 -4.94 -3.60 -7.87
N ASN A 97 -5.65 -4.09 -8.91
CA ASN A 97 -5.44 -3.73 -10.31
C ASN A 97 -3.96 -3.80 -10.73
N ALA A 98 -3.37 -2.70 -11.21
CA ALA A 98 -1.96 -2.65 -11.61
C ALA A 98 -1.01 -3.08 -10.48
N GLY A 99 -1.34 -2.82 -9.21
CA GLY A 99 -0.55 -3.26 -8.06
C GLY A 99 -0.48 -4.79 -7.93
N ALA A 100 -1.48 -5.52 -8.42
CA ALA A 100 -1.44 -6.98 -8.46
C ALA A 100 -0.38 -7.49 -9.47
N ILE A 101 -0.24 -6.82 -10.61
CA ILE A 101 0.83 -7.12 -11.59
C ILE A 101 2.20 -6.91 -10.96
N ASP A 102 2.40 -5.76 -10.29
CA ASP A 102 3.66 -5.45 -9.62
C ASP A 102 4.01 -6.50 -8.56
N ASN A 103 3.04 -6.96 -7.77
CA ASN A 103 3.23 -8.01 -6.77
C ASN A 103 3.64 -9.34 -7.41
N VAL A 104 2.94 -9.78 -8.47
CA VAL A 104 3.26 -11.01 -9.17
C VAL A 104 4.65 -10.95 -9.79
N ILE A 105 5.00 -9.84 -10.45
CA ILE A 105 6.32 -9.66 -11.06
C ILE A 105 7.41 -9.61 -10.00
N ARG A 106 7.22 -8.89 -8.89
CA ARG A 106 8.18 -8.85 -7.78
C ARG A 106 8.45 -10.25 -7.24
N ALA A 107 7.41 -11.05 -7.02
CA ALA A 107 7.55 -12.42 -6.55
C ALA A 107 8.28 -13.32 -7.57
N ALA A 108 7.99 -13.16 -8.86
CA ALA A 108 8.65 -13.89 -9.93
C ALA A 108 10.14 -13.52 -10.03
N LEU A 109 10.46 -12.22 -9.95
CA LEU A 109 11.84 -11.70 -9.96
C LEU A 109 12.65 -12.21 -8.76
N ALA A 110 12.05 -12.29 -7.57
CA ALA A 110 12.72 -12.83 -6.40
C ALA A 110 13.17 -14.29 -6.62
N LYS A 111 12.33 -15.11 -7.23
CA LYS A 111 12.68 -16.51 -7.60
C LYS A 111 13.70 -16.60 -8.74
N ALA A 112 13.67 -15.64 -9.66
CA ALA A 112 14.60 -15.57 -10.78
C ALA A 112 15.96 -14.94 -10.44
N SER A 113 16.10 -14.32 -9.26
CA SER A 113 17.27 -13.51 -8.87
C SER A 113 18.62 -14.21 -8.94
N SER A 114 18.65 -15.54 -8.78
CA SER A 114 19.88 -16.35 -8.85
C SER A 114 20.28 -16.75 -10.27
N ARG A 115 19.43 -16.50 -11.28
CA ARG A 115 19.72 -16.90 -12.67
C ARG A 115 20.56 -15.85 -13.39
N PRO A 116 21.49 -16.28 -14.27
CA PRO A 116 22.21 -15.35 -15.11
C PRO A 116 21.26 -14.63 -16.07
N LEU A 117 21.59 -13.38 -16.39
CA LEU A 117 20.92 -12.60 -17.42
C LEU A 117 21.11 -13.26 -18.79
N THR A 118 20.21 -12.97 -19.72
CA THR A 118 20.37 -13.35 -21.13
C THR A 118 21.54 -12.59 -21.77
N SER A 119 21.93 -13.00 -22.98
CA SER A 119 22.96 -12.30 -23.77
C SER A 119 22.68 -10.81 -23.96
N ASP A 120 21.40 -10.42 -23.94
CA ASP A 120 20.94 -9.05 -24.12
C ASP A 120 20.79 -8.29 -22.79
N GLY A 121 21.25 -8.88 -21.67
CA GLY A 121 21.19 -8.29 -20.34
C GLY A 121 19.79 -8.32 -19.70
N MET A 122 18.89 -9.17 -20.19
CA MET A 122 17.51 -9.26 -19.71
C MET A 122 17.33 -10.37 -18.67
N ILE A 123 16.38 -10.19 -17.76
CA ILE A 123 15.95 -11.22 -16.81
C ILE A 123 14.96 -12.14 -17.52
N LYS A 124 15.26 -13.43 -17.59
CA LYS A 124 14.35 -14.41 -18.20
C LYS A 124 13.47 -15.07 -17.14
N LEU A 125 12.16 -14.80 -17.20
CA LEU A 125 11.16 -15.50 -16.40
C LEU A 125 10.73 -16.80 -17.09
N ILE A 126 10.50 -17.84 -16.29
CA ILE A 126 10.05 -19.17 -16.69
C ILE A 126 8.79 -19.58 -15.92
N PRO A 127 8.01 -20.57 -16.37
CA PRO A 127 6.75 -20.93 -15.73
C PRO A 127 6.86 -21.22 -14.22
N SER A 128 7.96 -21.81 -13.75
CA SER A 128 8.17 -22.09 -12.32
C SER A 128 8.35 -20.84 -11.44
N ASP A 129 8.57 -19.66 -12.03
CA ASP A 129 8.60 -18.41 -11.28
C ASP A 129 7.21 -17.96 -10.87
N ILE A 130 6.21 -18.26 -11.71
CA ILE A 130 4.84 -17.88 -11.50
C ILE A 130 4.24 -18.88 -10.52
N GLY A 131 4.02 -18.43 -9.28
CA GLY A 131 3.40 -19.29 -8.27
C GLY A 131 1.93 -19.59 -8.60
N ASP A 132 1.36 -20.62 -7.99
CA ASP A 132 -0.04 -21.06 -8.20
C ASP A 132 -1.13 -20.09 -7.70
N GLY A 133 -0.76 -18.85 -7.37
CA GLY A 133 -1.67 -17.87 -6.79
C GLY A 133 -2.05 -18.09 -5.35
N ASN A 134 -1.48 -19.11 -4.72
CA ASN A 134 -1.52 -19.33 -3.27
C ASN A 134 -0.16 -19.05 -2.61
N ALA A 135 0.72 -18.28 -3.25
CA ALA A 135 2.05 -17.95 -2.73
C ALA A 135 2.09 -16.63 -1.95
N GLU A 136 1.02 -16.30 -1.21
CA GLU A 136 1.08 -15.34 -0.10
C GLU A 136 0.58 -15.93 1.24
N ASN A 137 0.21 -17.20 1.31
CA ASN A 137 0.03 -17.89 2.59
C ASN A 137 0.89 -19.16 2.64
N GLU A 138 1.94 -19.05 3.44
CA GLU A 138 2.78 -20.11 4.00
C GLU A 138 4.11 -20.45 3.28
N LYS A 139 5.10 -19.62 3.65
CA LYS A 139 6.45 -19.97 4.11
C LYS A 139 7.47 -20.45 3.08
N GLU A 140 8.44 -19.57 2.81
CA GLU A 140 9.85 -19.73 3.21
C GLU A 140 10.55 -18.34 3.11
N LYS A 141 10.41 -17.47 4.13
CA LYS A 141 11.30 -17.21 5.29
C LYS A 141 12.73 -16.74 4.94
N SER A 142 13.01 -15.45 5.21
CA SER A 142 14.05 -15.03 6.18
C SER A 142 14.18 -13.49 6.31
N SER A 143 13.14 -12.87 6.80
CA SER A 143 13.34 -12.04 7.99
C SER A 143 12.15 -12.36 8.86
N ASP A 144 12.35 -12.70 10.14
CA ASP A 144 11.29 -12.40 11.10
C ASP A 144 10.88 -10.94 10.81
N PRO A 145 9.60 -10.61 10.53
CA PRO A 145 9.21 -9.23 10.33
C PRO A 145 9.73 -8.38 11.49
N PHE A 146 9.82 -8.98 12.69
CA PHE A 146 10.38 -8.37 13.90
C PHE A 146 11.91 -8.52 14.05
N ALA A 147 12.64 -9.16 13.13
CA ALA A 147 14.11 -9.25 13.18
C ALA A 147 14.80 -7.88 13.23
N PRO A 148 14.30 -6.84 12.51
CA PRO A 148 14.79 -5.48 12.67
C PRO A 148 14.67 -4.94 14.10
N LEU A 149 13.69 -5.40 14.91
CA LEU A 149 13.59 -5.06 16.34
C LEU A 149 14.68 -5.72 17.17
N GLU A 150 15.14 -6.93 16.84
CA GLU A 150 16.15 -7.64 17.64
C GLU A 150 17.50 -6.90 17.71
N LYS A 151 17.74 -5.96 16.78
CA LYS A 151 18.91 -5.07 16.76
C LYS A 151 18.78 -3.88 17.71
N LEU A 152 17.61 -3.67 18.32
CA LEU A 152 17.30 -2.54 19.18
C LEU A 152 17.18 -2.97 20.64
N TYR A 153 17.70 -2.15 21.54
CA TYR A 153 17.67 -2.42 22.98
C TYR A 153 16.30 -2.07 23.57
N ARG A 154 15.68 -3.00 24.34
CA ARG A 154 14.40 -2.82 25.07
C ARG A 154 13.18 -2.57 24.17
N VAL A 155 12.83 -3.53 23.33
CA VAL A 155 11.73 -3.44 22.35
C VAL A 155 10.63 -4.47 22.56
N GLU A 156 10.66 -5.21 23.67
CA GLU A 156 9.70 -6.27 24.00
C GLU A 156 8.27 -5.74 24.02
N ASN A 157 8.07 -4.53 24.58
CA ASN A 157 6.76 -3.87 24.61
C ASN A 157 6.28 -3.45 23.21
N ILE A 158 7.19 -3.02 22.34
CA ILE A 158 6.87 -2.62 20.96
C ILE A 158 6.50 -3.86 20.13
N ARG A 159 7.25 -4.95 20.32
CA ARG A 159 6.96 -6.25 19.69
C ARG A 159 5.56 -6.73 20.08
N GLN A 160 5.21 -6.67 21.36
CA GLN A 160 3.91 -7.11 21.84
C GLN A 160 2.76 -6.28 21.26
N GLN A 161 2.90 -4.95 21.22
CA GLN A 161 1.89 -4.06 20.62
C GLN A 161 1.70 -4.32 19.12
N LEU A 162 2.79 -4.55 18.38
CA LEU A 162 2.69 -4.85 16.95
C LEU A 162 2.05 -6.23 16.69
N ILE A 163 2.28 -7.20 17.57
CA ILE A 163 1.58 -8.50 17.52
C ILE A 163 0.09 -8.31 17.77
N GLU A 164 -0.29 -7.49 18.75
CA GLU A 164 -1.71 -7.19 19.02
C GLU A 164 -2.38 -6.52 17.82
N ILE A 165 -1.76 -5.48 17.24
CA ILE A 165 -2.26 -4.82 16.03
C ILE A 165 -2.43 -5.85 14.91
N LYS A 166 -1.43 -6.67 14.64
CA LYS A 166 -1.50 -7.72 13.63
C LYS A 166 -2.70 -8.64 13.85
N ASN A 167 -2.89 -9.13 15.07
CA ASN A 167 -3.98 -10.05 15.40
C ASN A 167 -5.34 -9.39 15.19
N THR A 168 -5.52 -8.13 15.59
CA THR A 168 -6.76 -7.38 15.37
C THR A 168 -7.07 -7.25 13.88
N PHE A 169 -6.07 -6.93 13.05
CA PHE A 169 -6.24 -6.83 11.60
C PHE A 169 -6.52 -8.18 10.92
N GLN A 170 -5.93 -9.26 11.42
CA GLN A 170 -6.18 -10.61 10.91
C GLN A 170 -7.61 -11.07 11.21
N VAL A 171 -8.09 -10.85 12.42
CA VAL A 171 -9.48 -11.17 12.81
C VAL A 171 -10.48 -10.38 11.96
N ALA A 172 -10.27 -9.08 11.78
CA ALA A 172 -11.12 -8.23 10.95
C ALA A 172 -11.16 -8.69 9.48
N GLN A 173 -10.03 -9.18 8.93
CA GLN A 173 -9.99 -9.76 7.58
C GLN A 173 -10.77 -11.07 7.49
N THR A 174 -10.66 -11.96 8.48
CA THR A 174 -11.36 -13.26 8.46
C THR A 174 -12.86 -13.15 8.70
N GLU A 175 -13.30 -12.15 9.45
CA GLU A 175 -14.71 -11.97 9.79
C GLU A 175 -15.49 -11.21 8.70
N CYS A 176 -14.83 -10.75 7.62
CA CYS A 176 -15.43 -9.85 6.62
C CYS A 176 -16.13 -8.64 7.29
N SER A 177 -15.65 -8.23 8.46
CA SER A 177 -16.18 -7.10 9.21
C SER A 177 -15.85 -5.81 8.47
N LYS A 178 -16.86 -4.94 8.31
CA LYS A 178 -16.72 -3.63 7.64
C LYS A 178 -15.76 -2.69 8.37
N ASP A 179 -15.65 -2.87 9.69
CA ASP A 179 -14.75 -2.12 10.54
C ASP A 179 -13.34 -2.69 10.46
N ARG A 180 -12.55 -2.21 9.50
CA ARG A 180 -11.10 -2.41 9.56
C ARG A 180 -10.55 -1.56 10.70
N PRO A 181 -9.79 -2.14 11.65
CA PRO A 181 -9.09 -1.36 12.65
C PRO A 181 -8.18 -0.33 11.96
N GLU A 182 -8.11 0.89 12.49
CA GLU A 182 -7.16 1.89 12.01
C GLU A 182 -5.80 1.69 12.70
N LEU A 183 -4.71 1.89 11.96
CA LEU A 183 -3.35 1.77 12.50
C LEU A 183 -3.03 2.84 13.56
N GLY A 184 -3.80 3.93 13.61
CA GLY A 184 -3.64 5.03 14.56
C GLY A 184 -2.35 5.84 14.37
N HIS A 185 -2.02 6.66 15.37
CA HIS A 185 -0.77 7.42 15.43
C HIS A 185 0.11 6.90 16.57
N PHE A 186 1.41 6.76 16.29
CA PHE A 186 2.39 6.30 17.26
C PHE A 186 3.22 7.48 17.79
N VAL A 187 3.40 7.54 19.11
CA VAL A 187 4.27 8.53 19.76
C VAL A 187 5.41 7.81 20.48
N PHE A 188 6.64 8.07 20.05
CA PHE A 188 7.84 7.51 20.69
C PHE A 188 8.42 8.50 21.69
N GLN A 189 8.38 8.18 22.99
CA GLN A 189 8.94 9.02 24.06
C GLN A 189 10.24 8.42 24.64
N GLY A 190 11.21 9.28 24.95
CA GLY A 190 12.48 8.89 25.57
C GLY A 190 13.53 9.99 25.53
N ALA A 191 14.64 9.80 26.26
CA ALA A 191 15.75 10.76 26.31
C ALA A 191 16.36 11.04 24.91
N PRO A 192 16.99 12.20 24.68
CA PRO A 192 17.68 12.50 23.42
C PRO A 192 18.72 11.42 23.07
N GLY A 193 18.81 11.02 21.80
CA GLY A 193 19.78 10.02 21.34
C GLY A 193 19.40 8.55 21.53
N THR A 194 18.23 8.22 22.08
CA THR A 194 17.78 6.83 22.34
C THR A 194 17.22 6.10 21.11
N GLY A 195 17.53 6.54 19.89
CA GLY A 195 17.14 5.83 18.67
C GLY A 195 15.65 5.85 18.30
N LYS A 196 14.84 6.82 18.78
CA LYS A 196 13.41 6.95 18.43
C LYS A 196 13.14 6.94 16.92
N THR A 197 13.96 7.66 16.17
CA THR A 197 13.91 7.70 14.70
C THR A 197 14.20 6.33 14.08
N THR A 198 15.18 5.61 14.64
CA THR A 198 15.50 4.23 14.23
C THR A 198 14.34 3.28 14.49
N VAL A 199 13.68 3.40 15.65
CA VAL A 199 12.48 2.62 15.99
C VAL A 199 11.34 2.90 15.01
N ALA A 200 11.12 4.17 14.62
CA ALA A 200 10.07 4.53 13.67
C ALA A 200 10.31 3.93 12.27
N ARG A 201 11.55 3.97 11.77
CA ARG A 201 11.92 3.32 10.49
C ARG A 201 11.68 1.81 10.52
N VAL A 202 12.17 1.16 11.59
CA VAL A 202 12.00 -0.27 11.81
C VAL A 202 10.52 -0.64 11.90
N MET A 203 9.71 0.16 12.60
CA MET A 203 8.27 -0.05 12.70
C MET A 203 7.58 0.05 11.34
N ALA A 204 7.94 1.02 10.49
CA ALA A 204 7.36 1.14 9.15
C ALA A 204 7.69 -0.06 8.25
N GLU A 205 8.93 -0.56 8.32
CA GLU A 205 9.36 -1.77 7.62
C GLU A 205 8.53 -2.99 8.07
N ILE A 206 8.38 -3.18 9.38
CA ILE A 206 7.54 -4.26 9.95
C ILE A 206 6.09 -4.15 9.47
N LEU A 207 5.50 -2.96 9.54
CA LEU A 207 4.09 -2.77 9.17
C LEU A 207 3.86 -3.00 7.67
N PHE A 208 4.83 -2.64 6.83
CA PHE A 208 4.80 -2.98 5.41
C PHE A 208 4.91 -4.49 5.17
N ASP A 209 5.86 -5.16 5.82
CA ASP A 209 6.06 -6.61 5.69
C ASP A 209 4.85 -7.41 6.21
N LEU A 210 4.12 -6.85 7.19
CA LEU A 210 2.87 -7.40 7.68
C LEU A 210 1.66 -7.10 6.76
N GLY A 211 1.86 -6.37 5.66
CA GLY A 211 0.79 -5.97 4.73
C GLY A 211 -0.16 -4.91 5.28
N LEU A 212 0.21 -4.25 6.38
CA LEU A 212 -0.60 -3.22 7.04
C LEU A 212 -0.38 -1.82 6.44
N LEU A 213 0.77 -1.61 5.78
CA LEU A 213 1.05 -0.43 4.99
C LEU A 213 1.14 -0.78 3.49
N PRO A 214 0.60 0.09 2.60
CA PRO A 214 0.68 -0.15 1.16
C PRO A 214 2.07 0.09 0.57
N ARG A 215 2.94 0.84 1.27
CA ARG A 215 4.29 1.19 0.82
C ARG A 215 5.27 1.20 1.99
N ASN A 216 6.49 0.72 1.74
CA ASN A 216 7.62 0.86 2.65
C ASN A 216 8.30 2.23 2.45
N HIS A 217 7.65 3.29 2.91
CA HIS A 217 8.16 4.66 2.77
C HIS A 217 8.06 5.40 4.10
N VAL A 218 9.16 6.02 4.52
CA VAL A 218 9.25 6.82 5.73
C VAL A 218 9.78 8.19 5.36
N GLU A 219 8.99 9.22 5.68
CA GLU A 219 9.41 10.61 5.56
C GLU A 219 9.78 11.15 6.94
N GLU A 220 10.98 11.70 7.06
CA GLU A 220 11.46 12.29 8.31
C GLU A 220 11.52 13.80 8.18
N THR A 221 10.84 14.49 9.09
CA THR A 221 10.86 15.94 9.16
C THR A 221 11.14 16.41 10.59
N SER A 222 11.78 17.57 10.70
CA SER A 222 11.96 18.23 11.99
C SER A 222 10.77 19.15 12.28
N GLY A 223 10.59 19.57 13.54
CA GLY A 223 9.55 20.55 13.87
C GLY A 223 9.65 21.86 13.06
N LEU A 224 10.86 22.23 12.64
CA LEU A 224 11.14 23.36 11.75
C LEU A 224 10.77 23.07 10.28
N GLY A 225 10.78 21.81 9.87
CA GLY A 225 10.32 21.39 8.53
C GLY A 225 8.79 21.35 8.42
N LEU A 226 8.08 21.34 9.55
CA LEU A 226 6.62 21.43 9.63
C LEU A 226 6.13 22.89 9.76
N THR A 227 7.01 23.85 10.04
CA THR A 227 6.68 25.27 10.03
C THR A 227 6.80 25.78 8.59
N GLY A 228 5.68 25.84 7.86
CA GLY A 228 5.64 26.39 6.50
C GLY A 228 6.12 27.85 6.44
N SER A 229 6.65 28.26 5.29
CA SER A 229 6.99 29.66 5.01
C SER A 229 5.72 30.49 4.82
N ILE A 230 5.50 31.47 5.70
CA ILE A 230 4.44 32.47 5.56
C ILE A 230 4.89 33.46 4.47
N LEU A 231 4.30 33.37 3.29
CA LEU A 231 4.38 34.43 2.30
C LEU A 231 3.36 35.51 2.68
N LEU A 232 3.85 36.64 3.20
CA LEU A 232 3.04 37.85 3.36
C LEU A 232 3.01 38.57 2.01
N THR A 233 1.86 38.55 1.34
CA THR A 233 1.57 39.47 0.24
C THR A 233 1.05 40.77 0.83
N SER A 234 1.83 41.84 0.65
CA SER A 234 1.46 43.23 0.98
C SER A 234 0.49 43.82 -0.03
#